data_AF-A0A537SM27-F1
#
_entry.id   AF-A0A537SM27-F1
#
_cell.length_a   1.000
_cell.length_b   1.000
_cell.length_c   1.000
_cell.angle_alpha   90.00
_cell.angle_beta   90.00
_cell.angle_gamma   90.00
#
_symmetry.space_group_name_H-M   'P 1'
#
loop_
_entity.id
_entity.type
_entity.pdbx_description
1 polymer ?
#
loop_
_entity_poly.entity_id
_entity_poly.type
_entity_poly.pdbx_seq_one_letter_code
_entity_poly.pdbx_strand_id
1 'polypeptide(L)' 'MADQPRRPRTLNDARTEAEAAFKRTTTKAAEAPPKQVALPGVKELVSLRIDQDVLEHFQQGGPGWQDRINDALRRAAGK' A
#
# COMPACT_ATOMS: atom_id res chain seq x y z
N MET A 1 1.81 -33.91 39.87
CA MET A 1 0.60 -33.05 39.87
C MET A 1 0.29 -32.68 38.43
N ALA A 2 -0.87 -33.09 37.90
CA ALA A 2 -1.28 -32.76 36.54
C ALA A 2 -1.97 -31.38 36.51
N ASP A 3 -1.45 -30.46 35.70
CA ASP A 3 -2.03 -29.14 35.45
C ASP A 3 -3.30 -29.32 34.58
N GLN A 4 -4.48 -29.18 35.19
CA GLN A 4 -5.75 -29.21 34.48
C GLN A 4 -6.14 -27.79 34.04
N PRO A 5 -6.45 -27.56 32.75
CA PRO A 5 -6.85 -26.24 32.28
C PRO A 5 -8.18 -25.84 32.94
N ARG A 6 -8.18 -24.65 33.55
CA ARG A 6 -9.33 -24.11 34.30
C ARG A 6 -10.52 -23.93 33.36
N ARG A 7 -11.60 -24.69 33.58
CA ARG A 7 -12.89 -24.48 32.91
C ARG A 7 -13.47 -23.12 33.33
N PRO A 8 -13.94 -22.27 32.40
CA PRO A 8 -14.53 -20.97 32.72
C PRO A 8 -15.80 -21.19 33.55
N ARG A 9 -15.91 -20.46 34.67
CA ARG A 9 -16.97 -20.69 35.67
C ARG A 9 -18.29 -20.00 35.34
N THR A 10 -18.36 -19.10 34.36
CA THR A 10 -19.62 -18.44 33.94
C THR A 10 -19.66 -18.12 32.44
N LEU A 11 -20.87 -17.96 31.88
CA LEU A 11 -21.12 -17.59 30.47
C LEU A 11 -20.46 -16.24 30.08
N ASN A 12 -20.31 -15.32 31.04
CA ASN A 12 -19.71 -14.01 30.82
C ASN A 12 -18.20 -14.07 30.57
N ASP A 13 -17.50 -15.05 31.17
CA ASP A 13 -16.06 -15.27 30.95
C ASP A 13 -15.81 -15.81 29.54
N ALA A 14 -16.63 -16.76 29.09
CA ALA A 14 -16.53 -17.33 27.74
C ALA A 14 -16.76 -16.28 26.63
N ARG A 15 -17.69 -15.34 26.85
CA ARG A 15 -17.94 -14.23 25.92
C ARG A 15 -16.77 -13.24 25.89
N THR A 16 -16.18 -12.94 27.04
CA THR A 16 -15.02 -12.05 27.16
C THR A 16 -13.77 -12.65 26.51
N GLU A 17 -13.53 -13.95 26.69
CA GLU A 17 -12.44 -14.68 26.03
C GLU A 17 -12.64 -14.75 24.50
N ALA A 18 -13.89 -14.96 24.04
CA ALA A 18 -14.22 -14.97 22.61
C ALA A 18 -14.06 -13.58 21.96
N GLU A 19 -14.48 -12.50 22.64
CA GLU A 19 -14.28 -11.13 22.15
C GLU A 19 -12.80 -10.72 22.16
N ALA A 20 -12.01 -11.20 23.13
CA ALA A 20 -10.57 -10.99 23.17
C ALA A 20 -9.85 -11.74 22.02
N ALA A 21 -10.27 -12.96 21.71
CA ALA A 21 -9.75 -13.72 20.57
C ALA A 21 -10.12 -13.07 19.23
N PHE A 22 -11.35 -12.58 19.08
CA PHE A 22 -11.80 -11.89 17.86
C PHE A 22 -11.07 -10.56 17.64
N LYS A 23 -10.84 -9.77 18.70
CA LYS A 23 -10.08 -8.51 18.61
C LYS A 23 -8.60 -8.71 18.24
N ARG A 24 -7.99 -9.81 18.69
CA ARG A 24 -6.61 -10.18 18.31
C ARG A 24 -6.51 -10.64 16.86
N THR A 25 -7.53 -11.32 16.34
CA THR A 25 -7.60 -11.73 14.93
C THR A 25 -7.93 -10.56 13.98
N THR A 26 -8.73 -9.58 14.43
CA THR A 26 -9.17 -8.44 13.60
C THR A 26 -8.25 -7.22 13.69
N THR A 27 -7.25 -7.24 14.58
CA THR A 27 -6.16 -6.26 14.52
C THR A 27 -5.10 -6.79 13.57
N LYS A 28 -5.40 -6.74 12.27
CA LYS A 28 -4.33 -6.69 11.26
C LYS A 28 -3.56 -5.43 11.57
N ALA A 29 -2.42 -5.60 12.25
CA ALA A 29 -1.42 -4.55 12.38
C ALA A 29 -1.30 -3.89 11.01
N ALA A 30 -1.50 -2.58 10.96
CA ALA A 30 -1.31 -1.80 9.76
C ALA A 30 0.15 -2.04 9.34
N GLU A 31 0.32 -3.00 8.45
CA GLU A 31 1.55 -3.29 7.76
C GLU A 31 1.88 -1.97 7.09
N ALA A 32 2.93 -1.31 7.57
CA ALA A 32 3.47 -0.12 6.92
C ALA A 32 3.52 -0.44 5.43
N PRO A 33 2.98 0.43 4.55
CA PRO A 33 2.85 0.11 3.14
C PRO A 33 4.20 -0.44 2.67
N PRO A 34 4.23 -1.66 2.10
CA PRO A 34 5.48 -2.33 1.79
C PRO A 34 6.30 -1.34 0.99
N LYS A 35 7.49 -0.98 1.52
CA LYS A 35 8.40 -0.05 0.86
C LYS A 35 8.60 -0.61 -0.53
N GLN A 36 7.98 0.04 -1.51
CA GLN A 36 7.86 -0.50 -2.85
C GLN A 36 9.27 -0.84 -3.31
N VAL A 37 9.49 -2.13 -3.55
CA VAL A 37 10.77 -2.62 -4.02
C VAL A 37 10.97 -1.90 -5.34
N ALA A 38 11.88 -0.93 -5.35
CA ALA A 38 12.26 -0.18 -6.53
C ALA A 38 13.03 -1.12 -7.46
N LEU A 39 12.29 -2.05 -8.06
CA LEU A 39 12.76 -2.86 -9.16
C LEU A 39 13.17 -1.87 -10.27
N PRO A 40 14.44 -1.86 -10.68
CA PRO A 40 14.91 -0.93 -11.68
C PRO A 40 14.17 -1.20 -13.00
N GLY A 41 13.26 -0.29 -13.36
CA GLY A 41 12.43 -0.40 -14.57
C GLY A 41 10.92 -0.44 -14.33
N VAL A 42 10.45 -0.49 -13.09
CA VAL A 42 9.01 -0.43 -12.81
C VAL A 42 8.52 1.02 -12.90
N LYS A 43 7.52 1.24 -13.76
CA LYS A 43 6.78 2.51 -13.85
C LYS A 43 5.64 2.45 -12.83
N GLU A 44 5.64 3.38 -11.88
CA GLU A 44 4.54 3.53 -10.93
C GLU A 44 3.48 4.47 -11.53
N LEU A 45 2.21 4.06 -11.45
CA LEU A 45 1.10 4.94 -11.81
C LEU A 45 0.86 5.91 -10.66
N VAL A 46 1.21 7.16 -10.88
CA VAL A 46 1.05 8.25 -9.91
C VAL A 46 0.07 9.29 -10.42
N SER A 47 -0.76 9.83 -9.52
CA SER A 47 -1.64 10.95 -9.82
C SER A 47 -0.88 12.26 -9.62
N LEU A 48 -0.22 12.75 -10.68
CA LEU A 48 0.49 14.04 -10.72
C LEU A 48 -0.35 15.08 -11.48
N ARG A 49 -0.34 16.33 -11.01
CA ARG A 49 -0.88 17.46 -11.78
C ARG A 49 0.19 18.01 -12.70
N ILE A 50 -0.14 18.15 -13.98
CA ILE A 50 0.72 18.69 -15.04
C ILE A 50 -0.06 19.82 -15.70
N ASP A 51 0.64 20.91 -16.03
CA ASP A 51 0.06 22.02 -16.76
C ASP A 51 -0.45 21.59 -18.14
N GLN A 52 -1.54 22.22 -18.59
CA GLN A 52 -2.24 21.83 -19.81
C GLN A 52 -1.37 22.05 -21.07
N ASP A 53 -0.59 23.12 -21.11
CA ASP A 53 0.30 23.44 -22.24
C ASP A 53 1.43 22.40 -22.36
N VAL A 54 1.99 21.97 -21.24
CA VAL A 54 3.01 20.92 -21.18
C VAL A 54 2.42 19.61 -21.68
N LEU A 55 1.23 19.24 -21.18
CA LEU A 55 0.54 18.03 -21.58
C LEU A 55 0.25 18.02 -23.10
N GLU A 56 -0.26 19.14 -23.62
CA GLU A 56 -0.57 19.29 -25.04
C GLU A 56 0.69 19.19 -25.91
N HIS A 57 1.79 19.85 -25.52
CA HIS A 57 3.07 19.77 -26.20
C HIS A 57 3.55 18.33 -26.40
N PHE A 58 3.46 17.50 -25.34
CA PHE A 58 3.87 16.10 -25.45
C PHE A 58 2.89 15.25 -26.26
N GLN A 59 1.57 15.51 -26.13
CA GLN A 59 0.52 14.81 -26.87
C GLN A 59 0.55 15.09 -28.39
N GLN A 60 0.90 16.31 -28.81
CA GLN A 60 1.01 16.68 -30.24
C GLN A 60 1.98 15.79 -31.02
N GLY A 61 3.01 15.26 -30.36
CA GLY A 61 3.94 14.32 -30.98
C GLY A 61 3.39 12.90 -31.20
N GLY A 62 2.11 12.65 -30.88
CA GLY A 62 1.44 11.37 -31.13
C GLY A 62 1.70 10.28 -30.07
N PRO A 63 1.46 9.00 -30.40
CA PRO A 63 1.61 7.86 -29.49
C PRO A 63 2.98 7.83 -28.81
N GLY A 64 3.02 7.39 -27.54
CA GLY A 64 4.26 7.36 -26.74
C GLY A 64 4.63 8.69 -26.06
N TRP A 65 3.71 9.66 -26.04
CA TRP A 65 3.94 10.94 -25.34
C TRP A 65 4.27 10.78 -23.85
N GLN A 66 3.74 9.74 -23.19
CA GLN A 66 4.04 9.42 -21.79
C GLN A 66 5.49 8.96 -21.59
N ASP A 67 6.07 8.25 -22.56
CA ASP A 67 7.49 7.87 -22.50
C ASP A 67 8.38 9.11 -22.70
N ARG A 68 8.02 10.01 -23.62
CA ARG A 68 8.76 11.27 -23.84
C ARG A 68 8.77 12.18 -22.62
N ILE A 69 7.61 12.38 -21.97
CA ILE A 69 7.55 13.18 -20.74
C ILE A 69 8.32 12.51 -19.60
N ASN A 70 8.31 11.18 -19.50
CA ASN A 70 9.11 10.46 -18.51
C ASN A 70 10.62 10.60 -18.78
N ASP A 71 11.05 10.57 -20.05
CA ASP A 71 12.44 10.82 -20.45
C ASP A 71 12.89 12.25 -20.08
N ALA A 72 12.03 13.24 -20.32
CA ALA A 72 12.27 14.62 -19.91
C ALA A 72 12.40 14.76 -18.38
N LEU A 73 11.54 14.08 -17.61
CA LEU A 73 11.61 14.04 -16.15
C LEU A 73 12.90 13.37 -15.65
N ARG A 74 13.37 12.30 -16.30
CA ARG A 74 14.65 11.65 -15.96
C ARG A 74 15.84 12.57 -16.18
N ARG A 75 15.88 13.23 -17.35
CA ARG A 75 16.91 14.21 -17.69
C ARG A 75 16.94 15.36 -16.68
N ALA A 76 15.78 15.89 -16.31
CA ALA A 76 15.67 16.96 -15.31
C ALA A 76 16.10 16.51 -13.90
N ALA A 77 15.86 15.25 -13.55
CA ALA A 77 16.32 14.65 -12.30
C ALA A 77 17.82 14.28 -12.30
N GLY A 78 18.53 14.47 -13.43
CA GLY A 78 19.95 14.11 -13.56
C GLY A 78 20.20 12.59 -13.62
N LYS A 79 19.21 11.82 -14.08
CA LYS A 79 19.28 10.36 -14.19
C LYS A 79 19.49 9.89 -15.63
#